data_AF-A0A928B384-F1
#
_entry.id   AF-A0A928B384-F1
#
_cell.length_a   1.000
_cell.length_b   1.000
_cell.length_c   1.000
_cell.angle_alpha   90.00
_cell.angle_beta   90.00
_cell.angle_gamma   90.00
#
_symmetry.space_group_name_H-M   'P 1'
#
loop_
_entity.id
_entity.type
_entity.pdbx_description
1 polymer ?
#
loop_
_entity_poly.entity_id
_entity_poly.type
_entity_poly.pdbx_seq_one_letter_code
_entity_poly.pdbx_strand_id
1 'polypeptide(L)'
;MKNILLVAVAAMGLLLTACSKNEATLPATKHSIATFAIATPELSTRAQGDGKTATILKYAVYNRNDNTLLFKGTESLSNLSAIVEIPFVNGMTYDVLFWAEAEASPYTVNWEEKIVRYTDVEELKSNNEAYDAFYAFVDDIPMIEGDVTKKVVMKRPFAQLNILAKDGAKAAQSDIVINKTQVVVTGCYSGFNLAEHEGLDKGTYTFGAAAINSTPDDDGVQTLAVNYLFSAKEESAVDVEFTYTYEEASAGNKGLTLSYNDIPIQQNYRTNVIGNILTSIGQFLIEIDACFEDEYNLWGGFNGIYTDEALAGQTIEITESWLIKDGYIIDPMPENWTAESMYFYSKAYAIDGLNNTITFEPNGYRSVAKNTFAAADSELVTVKNLSFAGEHFGVFGGVYGGVKGRNNYNTLFENVNIIENGIYCYNDAGNIPMSAFSNLGTATLKNCTITGTYWVGAEKDKNVNAQKCYNTFGIYDIFVPNNKLTKLISCRIGSIYVNNHGQLRIEGESNIDTVYATALVNGTVTLVDNGAKVTLLDVNELSASYAPTVTIKAGATVETLQLNSIHKTNKITIEDGANITRIIHKGVEYNSIAEFKASL
;
A
#
# COMPACT_ATOMS: atom_id res chain seq x y z
N MET A 1 31.57 8.97 -23.06
CA MET A 1 32.42 9.79 -22.17
C MET A 1 31.55 10.86 -21.51
N LYS A 2 31.10 10.57 -20.28
CA LYS A 2 30.74 11.48 -19.19
C LYS A 2 30.55 10.57 -17.96
N ASN A 3 30.98 11.05 -16.81
CA ASN A 3 31.69 10.25 -15.81
C ASN A 3 30.79 9.39 -14.91
N ILE A 4 31.15 8.12 -14.75
CA ILE A 4 30.64 7.20 -13.74
C ILE A 4 31.39 7.52 -12.44
N LEU A 5 30.69 7.99 -11.40
CA LEU A 5 31.22 8.00 -10.04
C LEU A 5 30.79 6.70 -9.36
N LEU A 6 31.72 5.75 -9.31
CA LEU A 6 31.68 4.57 -8.46
C LEU A 6 31.94 5.04 -7.02
N VAL A 7 31.02 4.83 -6.08
CA VAL A 7 31.36 4.90 -4.65
C VAL A 7 31.33 3.49 -4.11
N ALA A 8 32.53 2.93 -3.94
CA ALA A 8 32.76 1.67 -3.26
C ALA A 8 32.61 1.90 -1.75
N VAL A 9 31.72 1.15 -1.10
CA VAL A 9 31.75 1.00 0.37
C VAL A 9 32.85 0.00 0.69
N ALA A 10 34.06 0.52 0.90
CA ALA A 10 35.14 -0.22 1.52
C ALA A 10 34.88 -0.26 3.03
N ALA A 11 34.95 -1.45 3.62
CA ALA A 11 35.10 -1.62 5.05
C ALA A 11 36.37 -0.88 5.50
N MET A 12 36.20 0.22 6.25
CA MET A 12 37.29 0.95 6.87
C MET A 12 36.86 1.26 8.30
N GLY A 13 37.63 0.70 9.24
CA GLY A 13 37.35 0.84 10.67
C GLY A 13 37.54 2.25 11.20
N LEU A 14 36.93 2.48 12.36
CA LEU A 14 37.33 3.37 13.45
C LEU A 14 38.38 4.43 13.09
N LEU A 15 37.92 5.58 12.57
CA LEU A 15 38.57 6.86 12.79
C LEU A 15 37.51 7.93 13.02
N LEU A 16 37.40 8.36 14.28
CA LEU A 16 36.67 9.54 14.69
C LEU A 16 37.34 10.77 14.06
N THR A 17 36.66 11.42 13.13
CA THR A 17 36.93 12.83 12.78
C THR A 17 35.76 13.68 13.27
N ALA A 18 35.95 14.27 14.44
CA ALA A 18 35.01 15.21 15.04
C ALA A 18 35.06 16.55 14.28
N CYS A 19 33.93 16.98 13.73
CA CYS A 19 33.67 18.38 13.41
C CYS A 19 32.54 18.85 14.34
N SER A 20 32.95 19.64 15.33
CA SER A 20 32.16 20.41 16.31
C SER A 20 30.82 19.80 16.76
N LYS A 21 30.89 18.72 17.54
CA LYS A 21 29.84 18.40 18.51
C LYS A 21 30.08 19.28 19.75
N ASN A 22 29.06 19.99 20.21
CA ASN A 22 29.03 20.38 21.62
C ASN A 22 28.95 19.07 22.42
N GLU A 23 30.09 18.64 22.95
CA GLU A 23 30.23 17.40 23.69
C GLU A 23 29.49 17.51 25.04
N ALA A 24 28.33 16.87 25.14
CA ALA A 24 27.85 16.37 26.42
C ALA A 24 28.50 14.99 26.64
N THR A 25 29.63 14.95 27.35
CA THR A 25 30.24 13.70 27.80
C THR A 25 29.33 12.99 28.81
N LEU A 26 28.67 11.92 28.38
CA LEU A 26 28.02 10.97 29.29
C LEU A 26 29.06 9.91 29.73
N PRO A 27 29.14 9.57 31.03
CA PRO A 27 30.12 8.61 31.56
C PRO A 27 29.92 7.19 31.03
N ALA A 28 30.96 6.37 31.13
CA ALA A 28 31.03 4.99 30.64
C ALA A 28 30.11 4.04 31.42
N THR A 29 28.84 3.98 31.02
CA THR A 29 27.85 2.95 31.38
C THR A 29 27.43 2.18 30.12
N LYS A 30 26.82 0.99 30.27
CA LYS A 30 26.22 0.28 29.13
C LYS A 30 25.20 1.20 28.46
N HIS A 31 25.46 1.59 27.21
CA HIS A 31 24.55 2.38 26.38
C HIS A 31 23.94 1.46 25.32
N SER A 32 22.65 1.65 25.04
CA SER A 32 21.97 1.03 23.89
C SER A 32 21.61 2.13 22.89
N ILE A 33 21.52 1.78 21.61
CA ILE A 33 21.18 2.72 20.55
C ILE A 33 19.69 2.60 20.22
N ALA A 34 19.00 3.73 20.19
CA ALA A 34 17.70 3.83 19.54
C ALA A 34 17.86 4.40 18.13
N THR A 35 17.39 3.66 17.13
CA THR A 35 17.33 4.09 15.75
C THR A 35 15.91 4.51 15.40
N PHE A 36 15.74 5.76 14.99
CA PHE A 36 14.46 6.32 14.54
C PHE A 36 14.47 6.46 13.03
N ALA A 37 13.58 5.73 12.36
CA ALA A 37 13.32 5.90 10.93
C ALA A 37 12.20 6.92 10.77
N ILE A 38 12.58 8.16 10.43
CA ILE A 38 11.69 9.31 10.29
C ILE A 38 11.14 9.37 8.86
N ALA A 39 9.83 9.62 8.74
CA ALA A 39 9.16 9.88 7.47
C ALA A 39 8.15 11.04 7.61
N THR A 40 8.07 11.90 6.59
CA THR A 40 7.05 12.94 6.43
C THR A 40 6.17 12.64 5.21
N PRO A 41 4.87 12.97 5.20
CA PRO A 41 3.99 12.75 4.05
C PRO A 41 4.48 13.44 2.76
N GLU A 42 4.52 12.71 1.64
CA GLU A 42 4.74 13.25 0.28
C GLU A 42 3.40 13.51 -0.43
N LEU A 43 3.27 14.56 -1.24
CA LEU A 43 2.19 14.67 -2.22
C LEU A 43 2.78 14.61 -3.63
N SER A 44 2.36 13.65 -4.45
CA SER A 44 3.02 13.33 -5.74
C SER A 44 2.75 14.30 -6.88
N THR A 45 1.70 15.12 -6.81
CA THR A 45 1.13 15.81 -7.99
C THR A 45 0.87 17.30 -7.79
N ARG A 46 1.44 17.93 -6.76
CA ARG A 46 1.22 19.37 -6.48
C ARG A 46 2.55 20.05 -6.15
N ALA A 47 2.74 21.24 -6.70
CA ALA A 47 3.93 22.06 -6.46
C ALA A 47 3.93 22.78 -5.09
N GLN A 48 2.85 22.67 -4.32
CA GLN A 48 2.64 23.33 -3.02
C GLN A 48 2.06 22.33 -2.01
N GLY A 49 2.60 22.29 -0.79
CA GLY A 49 2.24 21.31 0.25
C GLY A 49 2.85 19.90 0.05
N ASP A 50 3.92 19.78 -0.72
CA ASP A 50 4.59 18.50 -1.01
C ASP A 50 5.58 18.04 0.09
N GLY A 51 5.81 18.89 1.10
CA GLY A 51 6.73 18.64 2.21
C GLY A 51 8.21 18.84 1.90
N LYS A 52 8.62 19.03 0.63
CA LYS A 52 10.04 18.95 0.22
C LYS A 52 10.88 20.15 0.67
N THR A 53 10.23 21.23 1.11
CA THR A 53 10.91 22.39 1.70
C THR A 53 11.42 22.13 3.12
N ALA A 54 10.80 21.20 3.87
CA ALA A 54 11.26 20.81 5.19
C ALA A 54 12.52 19.95 5.07
N THR A 55 13.68 20.54 5.32
CA THR A 55 15.00 19.92 5.09
C THR A 55 15.84 19.83 6.36
N ILE A 56 15.42 20.51 7.44
CA ILE A 56 16.09 20.52 8.73
C ILE A 56 15.24 19.73 9.71
N LEU A 57 15.80 18.65 10.27
CA LEU A 57 15.17 17.84 11.32
C LEU A 57 15.82 18.16 12.66
N LYS A 58 15.08 18.74 13.59
CA LYS A 58 15.48 18.99 14.97
C LYS A 58 14.84 17.96 15.89
N TYR A 59 15.52 17.60 16.97
CA TYR A 59 14.93 16.75 17.99
C TYR A 59 15.36 17.12 19.41
N ALA A 60 14.54 16.76 20.39
CA ALA A 60 14.79 16.92 21.81
C ALA A 60 14.43 15.65 22.58
N VAL A 61 15.25 15.31 23.57
CA VAL A 61 15.15 14.09 24.35
C VAL A 61 14.81 14.42 25.79
N TYR A 62 13.82 13.72 26.36
CA TYR A 62 13.33 13.94 27.71
C TYR A 62 13.44 12.66 28.54
N ASN A 63 13.71 12.81 29.84
CA ASN A 63 13.50 11.73 30.79
C ASN A 63 11.99 11.62 31.05
N ARG A 64 11.39 10.45 30.78
CA ARG A 64 9.93 10.27 30.91
C ARG A 64 9.44 10.41 32.35
N ASN A 65 10.26 10.06 33.35
CA ASN A 65 9.82 10.01 34.75
C ASN A 65 9.60 11.40 35.36
N ASP A 66 10.41 12.39 34.98
CA ASP A 66 10.37 13.75 35.54
C ASP A 66 10.22 14.84 34.47
N ASN A 67 10.06 14.44 33.20
CA ASN A 67 9.88 15.30 32.04
C ASN A 67 11.05 16.28 31.79
N THR A 68 12.23 16.03 32.36
CA THR A 68 13.39 16.92 32.15
C THR A 68 13.93 16.80 30.73
N LEU A 69 14.15 17.95 30.08
CA LEU A 69 14.89 18.04 28.82
C LEU A 69 16.36 17.68 29.06
N LEU A 70 16.83 16.63 28.42
CA LEU A 70 18.19 16.11 28.58
C LEU A 70 19.15 16.72 27.56
N PHE A 71 18.81 16.65 26.28
CA PHE A 71 19.60 17.23 25.19
C PHE A 71 18.79 17.43 23.91
N LYS A 72 19.40 18.11 22.94
CA LYS A 72 18.84 18.43 21.62
C LYS A 72 19.82 18.05 20.53
N GLY A 73 19.32 17.76 19.34
CA GLY A 73 20.12 17.49 18.16
C GLY A 73 19.49 18.04 16.88
N THR A 74 20.24 17.96 15.79
CA THR A 74 19.81 18.40 14.47
C THR A 74 20.43 17.49 13.43
N GLU A 75 19.60 17.06 12.48
CA GLU A 75 19.95 16.22 11.33
C GLU A 75 19.34 16.84 10.07
N SER A 76 19.70 16.30 8.91
CA SER A 76 19.07 16.66 7.64
C SER A 76 17.92 15.73 7.33
N LEU A 77 16.81 16.28 6.85
CA LEU A 77 15.73 15.52 6.22
C LEU A 77 15.97 15.51 4.70
N SER A 78 16.18 14.33 4.13
CA SER A 78 16.44 14.17 2.69
C SER A 78 15.38 13.28 2.07
N ASN A 79 14.77 13.74 0.97
CA ASN A 79 13.63 13.05 0.35
C ASN A 79 12.57 12.65 1.39
N LEU A 80 12.18 13.60 2.24
CA LEU A 80 11.11 13.40 3.24
C LEU A 80 11.42 12.31 4.29
N SER A 81 12.69 11.93 4.45
CA SER A 81 13.12 10.87 5.35
C SER A 81 14.46 11.18 6.05
N ALA A 82 14.67 10.56 7.22
CA ALA A 82 15.94 10.59 7.94
C ALA A 82 16.09 9.35 8.82
N ILE A 83 17.33 8.96 9.10
CA ILE A 83 17.67 8.01 10.16
C ILE A 83 18.36 8.77 11.27
N VAL A 84 17.80 8.72 12.48
CA VAL A 84 18.38 9.35 13.68
C VAL A 84 18.79 8.27 14.66
N GLU A 85 20.06 8.24 15.05
CA GLU A 85 20.58 7.30 16.04
C GLU A 85 20.88 8.04 17.33
N ILE A 86 20.18 7.68 18.41
CA ILE A 86 20.31 8.30 19.72
C ILE A 86 20.82 7.28 20.74
N PRO A 87 22.01 7.50 21.34
CA PRO A 87 22.48 6.65 22.42
C PRO A 87 21.74 6.98 23.73
N PHE A 88 21.29 5.94 24.42
CA PHE A 88 20.58 6.05 25.68
C PHE A 88 21.21 5.22 26.79
N VAL A 89 21.01 5.65 28.04
CA VAL A 89 21.46 4.91 29.22
C VAL A 89 20.48 3.77 29.50
N ASN A 90 21.01 2.56 29.67
CA ASN A 90 20.19 1.38 29.97
C ASN A 90 19.49 1.51 31.34
N GLY A 91 18.27 0.95 31.42
CA GLY A 91 17.43 0.96 32.62
C GLY A 91 16.56 2.21 32.79
N MET A 92 16.55 3.09 31.80
CA MET A 92 15.76 4.33 31.79
C MET A 92 14.69 4.31 30.69
N THR A 93 13.70 5.19 30.80
CA THR A 93 12.65 5.39 29.78
C THR A 93 12.65 6.84 29.34
N TYR A 94 12.54 7.05 28.03
CA TYR A 94 12.67 8.36 27.40
C TYR A 94 11.46 8.72 26.55
N ASP A 95 11.25 10.02 26.33
CA ASP A 95 10.39 10.56 25.28
C ASP A 95 11.26 11.39 24.32
N VAL A 96 10.89 11.43 23.04
CA VAL A 96 11.61 12.19 22.01
C VAL A 96 10.62 13.00 21.17
N LEU A 97 10.88 14.30 21.07
CA LEU A 97 10.14 15.21 20.19
C LEU A 97 10.97 15.50 18.93
N PHE A 98 10.40 15.25 17.77
CA PHE A 98 10.95 15.59 16.45
C PHE A 98 10.20 16.79 15.86
N TRP A 99 10.94 17.69 15.20
CA TRP A 99 10.42 18.87 14.49
C TRP A 99 11.18 19.04 13.17
N ALA A 100 10.48 18.99 12.04
CA ALA A 100 11.06 19.15 10.72
C ALA A 100 10.54 20.44 10.07
N GLU A 101 11.45 21.23 9.51
CA GLU A 101 11.13 22.56 8.96
C GLU A 101 12.09 22.99 7.85
N ALA A 102 11.71 24.07 7.15
CA ALA A 102 12.57 24.73 6.17
C ALA A 102 13.62 25.63 6.83
N GLU A 103 14.70 25.96 6.10
CA GLU A 103 15.73 26.90 6.58
C GLU A 103 15.17 28.29 6.90
N ALA A 104 14.20 28.76 6.11
CA ALA A 104 13.50 30.03 6.30
C ALA A 104 12.15 29.87 7.03
N SER A 105 12.03 28.84 7.88
CA SER A 105 10.83 28.54 8.67
C SER A 105 10.38 29.73 9.52
N PRO A 106 9.07 30.04 9.59
CA PRO A 106 8.56 31.12 10.42
C PRO A 106 8.39 30.70 11.89
N TYR A 107 8.77 29.48 12.29
CA TYR A 107 8.41 28.91 13.58
C TYR A 107 9.53 28.96 14.62
N THR A 108 9.13 29.14 15.88
CA THR A 108 10.01 28.97 17.05
C THR A 108 9.45 27.87 17.95
N VAL A 109 10.28 26.87 18.26
CA VAL A 109 9.95 25.78 19.19
C VAL A 109 10.54 26.08 20.57
N ASN A 110 9.68 26.18 21.57
CA ASN A 110 10.05 26.11 22.98
C ASN A 110 10.15 24.62 23.38
N TRP A 111 11.37 24.13 23.58
CA TRP A 111 11.62 22.70 23.83
C TRP A 111 11.26 22.28 25.26
N GLU A 112 11.30 23.20 26.21
CA GLU A 112 10.94 22.96 27.61
C GLU A 112 9.42 22.77 27.73
N GLU A 113 8.65 23.66 27.10
CA GLU A 113 7.18 23.60 27.08
C GLU A 113 6.63 22.67 25.99
N LYS A 114 7.47 22.26 25.02
CA LYS A 114 7.10 21.50 23.82
C LYS A 114 6.06 22.23 22.95
N ILE A 115 6.15 23.56 22.93
CA ILE A 115 5.21 24.42 22.22
C ILE A 115 5.88 25.06 21.00
N VAL A 116 5.20 25.08 19.86
CA VAL A 116 5.60 25.83 18.67
C VAL A 116 4.67 27.04 18.44
N ARG A 117 5.26 28.18 18.02
CA ARG A 117 4.54 29.42 17.66
C ARG A 117 5.16 30.07 16.41
N TYR A 118 4.42 30.99 15.79
CA TYR A 118 5.02 31.91 14.82
C TYR A 118 6.05 32.81 15.49
N THR A 119 7.16 33.06 14.81
CA THR A 119 8.26 33.91 15.29
C THR A 119 7.91 35.39 15.15
N ASP A 120 7.32 35.76 14.01
CA ASP A 120 6.79 37.11 13.76
C ASP A 120 5.44 36.99 13.03
N VAL A 121 4.36 37.36 13.72
CA VAL A 121 2.99 37.28 13.19
C VAL A 121 2.70 38.35 12.14
N GLU A 122 3.46 39.45 12.12
CA GLU A 122 3.26 40.57 11.20
C GLU A 122 3.94 40.31 9.84
N GLU A 123 4.89 39.38 9.78
CA GLU A 123 5.60 39.00 8.56
C GLU A 123 5.02 37.77 7.85
N LEU A 124 3.88 37.24 8.32
CA LEU A 124 3.21 36.11 7.69
C LEU A 124 2.80 36.44 6.25
N LYS A 125 2.96 35.49 5.33
CA LYS A 125 2.65 35.66 3.90
C LYS A 125 1.91 34.45 3.37
N SER A 126 0.96 34.69 2.46
CA SER A 126 0.37 33.62 1.66
C SER A 126 1.40 33.04 0.68
N ASN A 127 1.16 31.81 0.21
CA ASN A 127 1.97 31.15 -0.83
C ASN A 127 3.46 30.95 -0.46
N ASN A 128 3.77 30.73 0.82
CA ASN A 128 5.13 30.50 1.28
C ASN A 128 5.33 29.04 1.73
N GLU A 129 5.96 28.22 0.88
CA GLU A 129 6.24 26.81 1.20
C GLU A 129 7.26 26.61 2.32
N ALA A 130 7.97 27.65 2.78
CA ALA A 130 8.80 27.55 3.98
C ALA A 130 7.98 27.33 5.27
N TYR A 131 6.65 27.45 5.19
CA TYR A 131 5.72 27.29 6.30
C TYR A 131 5.25 25.84 6.45
N ASP A 132 5.58 24.98 5.47
CA ASP A 132 5.32 23.56 5.62
C ASP A 132 6.31 22.96 6.63
N ALA A 133 5.77 22.37 7.70
CA ALA A 133 6.56 21.79 8.79
C ALA A 133 5.83 20.63 9.44
N PHE A 134 6.60 19.74 10.07
CA PHE A 134 6.12 18.48 10.61
C PHE A 134 6.63 18.25 12.02
N TYR A 135 5.90 17.45 12.79
CA TYR A 135 6.32 17.03 14.12
C TYR A 135 5.93 15.58 14.41
N ALA A 136 6.65 14.98 15.36
CA ALA A 136 6.25 13.73 15.99
C ALA A 136 6.72 13.71 17.44
N PHE A 137 5.85 13.30 18.36
CA PHE A 137 6.21 13.02 19.74
C PHE A 137 6.18 11.52 19.96
N VAL A 138 7.36 10.93 20.19
CA VAL A 138 7.53 9.51 20.42
C VAL A 138 7.74 9.29 21.90
N ASP A 139 6.73 8.73 22.55
CA ASP A 139 6.71 8.56 23.98
C ASP A 139 7.06 7.10 24.36
N ASP A 140 7.30 6.88 25.65
CA ASP A 140 7.50 5.56 26.25
C ASP A 140 8.54 4.70 25.50
N ILE A 141 9.79 5.17 25.50
CA ILE A 141 10.91 4.47 24.88
C ILE A 141 11.76 3.80 25.98
N PRO A 142 11.45 2.54 26.36
CA PRO A 142 12.21 1.83 27.39
C PRO A 142 13.55 1.35 26.83
N MET A 143 14.63 1.68 27.52
CA MET A 143 15.98 1.25 27.17
C MET A 143 16.39 0.07 28.07
N ILE A 144 15.82 -1.09 27.78
CA ILE A 144 16.24 -2.37 28.37
C ILE A 144 17.49 -2.86 27.61
N GLU A 145 18.26 -3.84 28.10
CA GLU A 145 19.48 -4.28 27.40
C GLU A 145 19.20 -4.67 25.93
N GLY A 146 19.69 -3.85 24.98
CA GLY A 146 19.58 -4.08 23.53
C GLY A 146 19.17 -2.84 22.73
N ASP A 147 19.51 -2.80 21.45
CA ASP A 147 19.15 -1.70 20.54
C ASP A 147 17.66 -1.75 20.18
N VAL A 148 17.04 -0.59 19.98
CA VAL A 148 15.62 -0.43 19.64
C VAL A 148 15.48 0.31 18.32
N THR A 149 14.63 -0.17 17.41
CA THR A 149 14.26 0.56 16.20
C THR A 149 12.80 1.00 16.28
N LYS A 150 12.54 2.31 16.10
CA LYS A 150 11.18 2.87 16.03
C LYS A 150 10.97 3.54 14.66
N LYS A 151 9.82 3.27 14.03
CA LYS A 151 9.34 4.03 12.88
C LYS A 151 8.57 5.24 13.39
N VAL A 152 8.79 6.41 12.79
CA VAL A 152 8.19 7.68 13.21
C VAL A 152 7.61 8.37 11.98
N VAL A 153 6.28 8.44 11.92
CA VAL A 153 5.56 9.23 10.91
C VAL A 153 5.27 10.60 11.52
N MET A 154 5.81 11.64 10.89
CA MET A 154 5.58 13.01 11.33
C MET A 154 4.33 13.58 10.68
N LYS A 155 3.55 14.36 11.44
CA LYS A 155 2.32 15.01 10.97
C LYS A 155 2.48 16.52 10.94
N ARG A 156 1.63 17.22 10.19
CA ARG A 156 1.57 18.69 10.26
C ARG A 156 0.86 19.11 11.55
N PRO A 157 1.33 20.13 12.28
CA PRO A 157 0.55 20.77 13.34
C PRO A 157 -0.52 21.75 12.79
N PHE A 158 -0.74 21.75 11.47
CA PHE A 158 -1.54 22.73 10.74
C PHE A 158 -2.60 22.07 9.85
N ALA A 159 -3.64 22.82 9.51
CA ALA A 159 -4.42 22.63 8.29
C ALA A 159 -3.79 23.44 7.15
N GLN A 160 -3.83 22.91 5.93
CA GLN A 160 -3.49 23.70 4.74
C GLN A 160 -4.78 24.28 4.13
N LEU A 161 -4.95 25.59 4.14
CA LEU A 161 -6.06 26.29 3.51
C LEU A 161 -5.68 26.77 2.10
N ASN A 162 -6.44 26.32 1.11
CA ASN A 162 -6.27 26.67 -0.30
C ASN A 162 -7.47 27.46 -0.82
N ILE A 163 -7.21 28.50 -1.61
CA ILE A 163 -8.24 29.24 -2.36
C ILE A 163 -8.05 28.97 -3.85
N LEU A 164 -9.03 28.33 -4.50
CA LEU A 164 -8.95 27.88 -5.89
C LEU A 164 -10.02 28.53 -6.77
N ALA A 165 -9.58 29.13 -7.88
CA ALA A 165 -10.43 29.74 -8.88
C ALA A 165 -10.64 28.82 -10.08
N LYS A 166 -11.86 28.30 -10.27
CA LYS A 166 -12.27 27.51 -11.44
C LYS A 166 -12.26 28.32 -12.75
N ASP A 167 -12.27 29.63 -12.63
CA ASP A 167 -12.30 30.58 -13.74
C ASP A 167 -10.95 31.26 -13.98
N GLY A 168 -9.85 30.72 -13.45
CA GLY A 168 -8.48 31.21 -13.66
C GLY A 168 -8.14 31.40 -15.15
N ALA A 169 -8.39 30.36 -15.96
CA ALA A 169 -8.15 30.44 -17.41
C ALA A 169 -9.05 31.48 -18.13
N LYS A 170 -10.29 31.65 -17.67
CA LYS A 170 -11.23 32.65 -18.25
C LYS A 170 -10.85 34.08 -17.89
N ALA A 171 -10.38 34.29 -16.67
CA ALA A 171 -9.86 35.58 -16.22
C ALA A 171 -8.62 35.99 -17.04
N ALA A 172 -7.69 35.05 -17.25
CA ALA A 172 -6.51 35.27 -18.09
C ALA A 172 -6.87 35.62 -19.55
N GLN A 173 -7.90 35.00 -20.12
CA GLN A 173 -8.41 35.33 -21.46
C GLN A 173 -9.08 36.72 -21.54
N SER A 174 -9.46 37.29 -20.39
CA SER A 174 -10.10 38.60 -20.28
C SER A 174 -9.12 39.71 -19.86
N ASP A 175 -7.80 39.47 -20.01
CA ASP A 175 -6.71 40.36 -19.59
C ASP A 175 -6.72 40.72 -18.09
N ILE A 176 -7.34 39.90 -17.25
CA ILE A 176 -7.29 40.03 -15.78
C ILE A 176 -6.13 39.17 -15.28
N VAL A 177 -5.03 39.81 -14.92
CA VAL A 177 -3.87 39.15 -14.30
C VAL A 177 -3.86 39.44 -12.81
N ILE A 178 -3.94 38.38 -12.00
CA ILE A 178 -3.89 38.51 -10.54
C ILE A 178 -2.43 38.60 -10.10
N ASN A 179 -2.09 39.69 -9.41
CA ASN A 179 -0.70 40.02 -9.07
C ASN A 179 -0.33 39.54 -7.67
N LYS A 180 -1.23 39.72 -6.71
CA LYS A 180 -1.01 39.37 -5.30
C LYS A 180 -2.30 38.94 -4.62
N THR A 181 -2.15 38.08 -3.62
CA THR A 181 -3.23 37.62 -2.75
C THR A 181 -2.86 37.72 -1.28
N GLN A 182 -3.85 38.02 -0.45
CA GLN A 182 -3.77 38.12 1.00
C GLN A 182 -4.93 37.33 1.60
N VAL A 183 -4.68 36.69 2.74
CA VAL A 183 -5.70 35.97 3.50
C VAL A 183 -5.67 36.41 4.95
N VAL A 184 -6.81 36.84 5.50
CA VAL A 184 -7.01 37.08 6.93
C VAL A 184 -7.86 35.95 7.49
N VAL A 185 -7.41 35.30 8.56
CA VAL A 185 -8.12 34.17 9.18
C VAL A 185 -8.45 34.50 10.63
N THR A 186 -9.72 34.41 11.01
CA THR A 186 -10.21 34.57 12.38
C THR A 186 -10.62 33.22 12.97
N GLY A 187 -10.14 32.91 14.17
CA GLY A 187 -10.46 31.68 14.89
C GLY A 187 -9.40 30.57 14.78
N CYS A 188 -8.24 30.83 14.17
CA CYS A 188 -7.12 29.87 14.14
C CYS A 188 -6.19 30.02 15.35
N TYR A 189 -5.41 28.99 15.65
CA TYR A 189 -4.57 28.94 16.84
C TYR A 189 -3.27 29.75 16.70
N SER A 190 -2.80 30.31 17.82
CA SER A 190 -1.52 31.05 17.96
C SER A 190 -0.28 30.16 17.95
N GLY A 191 -0.48 28.87 18.16
CA GLY A 191 0.57 27.87 18.27
C GLY A 191 -0.03 26.51 18.61
N PHE A 192 0.87 25.56 18.87
CA PHE A 192 0.51 24.16 19.06
C PHE A 192 1.41 23.50 20.11
N ASN A 193 0.83 22.72 21.02
CA ASN A 193 1.57 21.85 21.92
C ASN A 193 1.87 20.54 21.20
N LEU A 194 3.15 20.29 20.94
CA LEU A 194 3.63 19.17 20.14
C LEU A 194 3.56 17.82 20.85
N ALA A 195 3.45 17.81 22.19
CA ALA A 195 3.33 16.57 22.96
C ALA A 195 1.89 16.24 23.32
N GLU A 196 1.08 17.26 23.63
CA GLU A 196 -0.34 17.06 23.95
C GLU A 196 -1.21 16.97 22.68
N HIS A 197 -0.67 17.37 21.54
CA HIS A 197 -1.38 17.44 20.26
C HIS A 197 -2.56 18.45 20.28
N GLU A 198 -2.39 19.56 21.00
CA GLU A 198 -3.44 20.56 21.23
C GLU A 198 -3.06 21.96 20.73
N GLY A 199 -4.02 22.67 20.15
CA GLY A 199 -3.88 24.09 19.81
C GLY A 199 -3.93 24.99 21.05
N LEU A 200 -3.24 26.13 20.99
CA LEU A 200 -3.19 27.10 22.10
C LEU A 200 -4.39 28.08 22.08
N ASP A 201 -4.12 29.39 22.15
CA ASP A 201 -5.15 30.43 22.07
C ASP A 201 -5.56 30.73 20.63
N LYS A 202 -6.87 30.94 20.39
CA LYS A 202 -7.39 31.36 19.08
C LYS A 202 -7.29 32.88 18.89
N GLY A 203 -7.03 33.32 17.65
CA GLY A 203 -6.93 34.73 17.30
C GLY A 203 -7.23 35.02 15.83
N THR A 204 -6.89 36.24 15.40
CA THR A 204 -6.96 36.68 14.00
C THR A 204 -5.56 36.90 13.45
N TYR A 205 -5.27 36.32 12.30
CA TYR A 205 -3.94 36.35 11.68
C TYR A 205 -4.03 36.78 10.23
N THR A 206 -3.11 37.64 9.81
CA THR A 206 -3.01 38.11 8.44
C THR A 206 -1.83 37.45 7.74
N PHE A 207 -2.13 36.63 6.74
CA PHE A 207 -1.15 36.17 5.75
C PHE A 207 -1.07 37.24 4.67
N GLY A 208 -0.07 38.11 4.80
CA GLY A 208 0.12 39.32 4.00
C GLY A 208 0.26 39.07 2.50
N ALA A 209 0.02 40.15 1.74
CA ALA A 209 -0.06 40.12 0.28
C ALA A 209 1.22 39.57 -0.38
N ALA A 210 1.09 38.42 -1.03
CA ALA A 210 2.17 37.72 -1.72
C ALA A 210 1.82 37.45 -3.18
N ALA A 211 2.83 37.27 -4.02
CA ALA A 211 2.61 36.86 -5.42
C ALA A 211 1.97 35.47 -5.47
N ILE A 212 1.24 35.20 -6.56
CA ILE A 212 0.70 33.87 -6.84
C ILE A 212 1.79 33.05 -7.53
N ASN A 213 2.01 31.82 -7.05
CA ASN A 213 3.05 30.92 -7.57
C ASN A 213 2.48 29.83 -8.48
N SER A 214 1.29 30.05 -9.05
CA SER A 214 0.58 29.07 -9.87
C SER A 214 -0.03 29.69 -11.13
N THR A 215 -0.11 28.88 -12.18
CA THR A 215 -0.92 29.13 -13.38
C THR A 215 -2.16 28.24 -13.36
N PRO A 216 -3.20 28.55 -14.16
CA PRO A 216 -4.30 27.61 -14.38
C PRO A 216 -3.77 26.24 -14.84
N ASP A 217 -4.34 25.17 -14.29
CA ASP A 217 -4.07 23.79 -14.69
C ASP A 217 -4.82 23.41 -15.98
N ASP A 218 -4.74 22.14 -16.38
CA ASP A 218 -5.38 21.61 -17.60
C ASP A 218 -6.92 21.70 -17.56
N ASP A 219 -7.51 21.74 -16.37
CA ASP A 219 -8.95 21.94 -16.16
C ASP A 219 -9.32 23.43 -16.05
N GLY A 220 -8.32 24.33 -16.13
CA GLY A 220 -8.46 25.77 -16.05
C GLY A 220 -8.57 26.32 -14.63
N VAL A 221 -8.32 25.49 -13.61
CA VAL A 221 -8.35 25.87 -12.18
C VAL A 221 -7.01 26.47 -11.78
N GLN A 222 -7.04 27.61 -11.09
CA GLN A 222 -5.83 28.29 -10.60
C GLN A 222 -5.82 28.36 -9.07
N THR A 223 -4.68 28.04 -8.46
CA THR A 223 -4.48 28.18 -7.00
C THR A 223 -4.08 29.62 -6.68
N LEU A 224 -4.93 30.36 -5.98
CA LEU A 224 -4.70 31.78 -5.69
C LEU A 224 -3.98 32.01 -4.36
N ALA A 225 -4.24 31.18 -3.35
CA ALA A 225 -3.58 31.27 -2.05
C ALA A 225 -3.43 29.88 -1.42
N VAL A 226 -2.29 29.64 -0.77
CA VAL A 226 -2.00 28.51 0.12
C VAL A 226 -1.52 29.06 1.46
N ASN A 227 -2.12 28.62 2.56
CA ASN A 227 -1.77 29.07 3.92
C ASN A 227 -1.77 27.89 4.90
N TYR A 228 -0.80 27.86 5.82
CA TYR A 228 -0.66 26.84 6.85
C TYR A 228 -1.16 27.39 8.19
N LEU A 229 -2.26 26.83 8.71
CA LEU A 229 -2.99 27.34 9.88
C LEU A 229 -2.86 26.36 11.04
N PHE A 230 -2.30 26.76 12.20
CA PHE A 230 -2.35 25.92 13.39
C PHE A 230 -3.80 25.52 13.69
N SER A 231 -4.03 24.21 13.83
CA SER A 231 -5.36 23.59 13.88
C SER A 231 -5.39 22.49 14.93
N ALA A 232 -6.58 22.21 15.46
CA ALA A 232 -6.78 21.10 16.39
C ALA A 232 -6.91 19.77 15.64
N LYS A 233 -6.70 18.67 16.36
CA LYS A 233 -6.91 17.30 15.85
C LYS A 233 -8.34 17.07 15.38
N GLU A 234 -9.30 17.57 16.15
CA GLU A 234 -10.71 17.55 15.78
C GLU A 234 -11.03 18.74 14.87
N GLU A 235 -11.97 18.54 13.93
CA GLU A 235 -12.42 19.59 13.01
C GLU A 235 -12.93 20.81 13.79
N SER A 236 -12.52 21.99 13.32
CA SER A 236 -12.98 23.28 13.82
C SER A 236 -13.23 24.25 12.67
N ALA A 237 -13.92 25.35 12.92
CA ALA A 237 -14.23 26.33 11.88
C ALA A 237 -13.49 27.65 12.07
N VAL A 238 -13.17 28.32 10.95
CA VAL A 238 -12.59 29.66 10.90
C VAL A 238 -13.30 30.55 9.88
N ASP A 239 -13.24 31.85 10.12
CA ASP A 239 -13.69 32.85 9.15
C ASP A 239 -12.49 33.37 8.36
N VAL A 240 -12.68 33.55 7.06
CA VAL A 240 -11.63 33.87 6.09
C VAL A 240 -12.02 35.11 5.28
N GLU A 241 -11.18 36.14 5.30
CA GLU A 241 -11.23 37.23 4.33
C GLU A 241 -10.10 37.06 3.31
N PHE A 242 -10.47 36.89 2.05
CA PHE A 242 -9.55 36.73 0.93
C PHE A 242 -9.53 37.99 0.08
N THR A 243 -8.37 38.62 -0.02
CA THR A 243 -8.16 39.80 -0.87
C THR A 243 -7.22 39.45 -2.02
N TYR A 244 -7.61 39.79 -3.24
CA TYR A 244 -6.73 39.71 -4.40
C TYR A 244 -6.64 41.04 -5.13
N THR A 245 -5.46 41.33 -5.69
CA THR A 245 -5.22 42.50 -6.51
C THR A 245 -4.92 42.10 -7.94
N TYR A 246 -5.50 42.81 -8.91
CA TYR A 246 -5.31 42.57 -10.33
C TYR A 246 -5.10 43.87 -11.08
N GLU A 247 -4.43 43.79 -12.23
CA GLU A 247 -4.27 44.93 -13.12
C GLU A 247 -5.35 44.89 -14.20
N GLU A 248 -6.05 46.01 -14.38
CA GLU A 248 -6.99 46.21 -15.47
C GLU A 248 -6.40 47.22 -16.46
N ALA A 249 -6.21 46.82 -17.73
CA ALA A 249 -5.53 47.62 -18.75
C ALA A 249 -6.12 49.03 -18.95
N SER A 250 -7.40 49.22 -18.62
CA SER A 250 -8.15 50.47 -18.76
C SER A 250 -8.25 51.29 -17.46
N ALA A 251 -7.95 50.72 -16.28
CA ALA A 251 -8.30 51.32 -14.99
C ALA A 251 -7.23 51.20 -13.87
N GLY A 252 -6.06 50.61 -14.16
CA GLY A 252 -4.96 50.42 -13.21
C GLY A 252 -5.21 49.30 -12.21
N ASN A 253 -4.43 49.25 -11.11
CA ASN A 253 -4.56 48.22 -10.08
C ASN A 253 -5.91 48.31 -9.36
N LYS A 254 -6.61 47.17 -9.29
CA LYS A 254 -7.85 46.97 -8.53
C LYS A 254 -7.62 45.94 -7.44
N GLY A 255 -8.47 45.96 -6.42
CA GLY A 255 -8.49 44.98 -5.34
C GLY A 255 -9.92 44.61 -4.98
N LEU A 256 -10.16 43.32 -4.74
CA LEU A 256 -11.44 42.80 -4.27
C LEU A 256 -11.21 41.96 -3.02
N THR A 257 -12.11 42.10 -2.04
CA THR A 257 -12.15 41.27 -0.84
C THR A 257 -13.41 40.42 -0.84
N LEU A 258 -13.25 39.13 -0.55
CA LEU A 258 -14.31 38.14 -0.39
C LEU A 258 -14.25 37.59 1.03
N SER A 259 -15.41 37.39 1.64
CA SER A 259 -15.51 36.81 3.00
C SER A 259 -16.16 35.44 2.92
N TYR A 260 -15.57 34.47 3.60
CA TYR A 260 -16.07 33.12 3.76
C TYR A 260 -16.15 32.81 5.25
N ASN A 261 -17.31 32.38 5.73
CA ASN A 261 -17.51 32.05 7.13
C ASN A 261 -17.57 30.54 7.31
N ASP A 262 -17.31 30.08 8.54
CA ASP A 262 -17.44 28.68 8.93
C ASP A 262 -16.62 27.69 8.06
N ILE A 263 -15.40 28.09 7.65
CA ILE A 263 -14.50 27.22 6.88
C ILE A 263 -13.94 26.12 7.80
N PRO A 264 -14.21 24.83 7.53
CA PRO A 264 -13.68 23.73 8.32
C PRO A 264 -12.17 23.61 8.12
N ILE A 265 -11.44 23.48 9.21
CA ILE A 265 -10.01 23.22 9.27
C ILE A 265 -9.74 22.11 10.28
N GLN A 266 -8.81 21.25 9.94
CA GLN A 266 -8.39 20.15 10.81
C GLN A 266 -6.88 19.96 10.66
N GLN A 267 -6.22 19.69 11.78
CA GLN A 267 -4.80 19.38 11.80
C GLN A 267 -4.49 18.25 10.84
N ASN A 268 -3.47 18.43 10.00
CA ASN A 268 -3.01 17.44 9.04
C ASN A 268 -4.06 17.12 7.96
N TYR A 269 -4.93 18.09 7.64
CA TYR A 269 -5.83 18.05 6.48
C TYR A 269 -5.59 19.25 5.57
N ARG A 270 -6.07 19.13 4.34
CA ARG A 270 -6.19 20.25 3.39
C ARG A 270 -7.64 20.68 3.31
N THR A 271 -7.89 21.99 3.33
CA THR A 271 -9.20 22.57 3.03
C THR A 271 -9.11 23.39 1.76
N ASN A 272 -9.90 23.04 0.74
CA ASN A 272 -10.00 23.75 -0.52
C ASN A 272 -11.29 24.57 -0.56
N VAL A 273 -11.18 25.89 -0.72
CA VAL A 273 -12.30 26.79 -1.06
C VAL A 273 -12.28 27.02 -2.56
N ILE A 274 -13.24 26.45 -3.28
CA ILE A 274 -13.24 26.33 -4.74
C ILE A 274 -14.43 27.07 -5.33
N GLY A 275 -14.22 28.00 -6.26
CA GLY A 275 -15.34 28.71 -6.90
C GLY A 275 -14.98 29.45 -8.17
N ASN A 276 -15.96 30.13 -8.75
CA ASN A 276 -15.72 31.16 -9.75
C ASN A 276 -15.38 32.46 -9.01
N ILE A 277 -14.10 32.67 -8.73
CA ILE A 277 -13.63 33.72 -7.82
C ILE A 277 -13.36 35.02 -8.60
N LEU A 278 -12.99 34.90 -9.87
CA LEU A 278 -12.44 35.99 -10.66
C LEU A 278 -13.43 36.63 -11.65
N THR A 279 -14.47 35.89 -12.07
CA THR A 279 -15.38 36.31 -13.16
C THR A 279 -16.86 36.34 -12.75
N SER A 280 -17.29 35.51 -11.80
CA SER A 280 -18.69 35.47 -11.34
C SER A 280 -18.78 35.06 -9.88
N ILE A 281 -18.81 36.07 -9.01
CA ILE A 281 -18.85 35.88 -7.56
C ILE A 281 -20.26 35.41 -7.16
N GLY A 282 -20.40 34.20 -6.62
CA GLY A 282 -21.71 33.79 -6.11
C GLY A 282 -21.88 32.36 -5.60
N GLN A 283 -20.98 31.42 -5.94
CA GLN A 283 -21.05 30.04 -5.44
C GLN A 283 -19.63 29.47 -5.25
N PHE A 284 -19.38 28.87 -4.09
CA PHE A 284 -18.14 28.18 -3.75
C PHE A 284 -18.45 26.82 -3.12
N LEU A 285 -17.56 25.87 -3.35
CA LEU A 285 -17.51 24.55 -2.73
C LEU A 285 -16.38 24.57 -1.70
N ILE A 286 -16.64 24.02 -0.52
CA ILE A 286 -15.62 23.73 0.48
C ILE A 286 -15.42 22.22 0.47
N GLU A 287 -14.17 21.80 0.35
CA GLU A 287 -13.77 20.40 0.43
C GLU A 287 -12.66 20.28 1.47
N ILE A 288 -12.88 19.44 2.48
CA ILE A 288 -11.84 19.02 3.42
C ILE A 288 -11.32 17.65 2.95
N ASP A 289 -10.00 17.55 2.83
CA ASP A 289 -9.30 16.45 2.19
C ASP A 289 -8.28 15.87 3.17
N ALA A 290 -8.39 14.57 3.39
CA ALA A 290 -7.52 13.76 4.24
C ALA A 290 -6.17 13.42 3.57
N CYS A 291 -5.80 14.07 2.47
CA CYS A 291 -4.59 13.79 1.70
C CYS A 291 -3.27 13.84 2.49
N PHE A 292 -3.28 14.30 3.75
CA PHE A 292 -2.13 14.17 4.66
C PHE A 292 -2.35 13.21 5.85
N GLU A 293 -3.59 12.78 6.11
CA GLU A 293 -3.92 11.80 7.15
C GLU A 293 -3.75 10.36 6.71
N ASP A 294 -3.66 10.11 5.40
CA ASP A 294 -3.28 8.81 4.91
C ASP A 294 -1.98 8.38 5.62
N GLU A 295 -2.09 7.36 6.47
CA GLU A 295 -1.00 6.63 7.10
C GLU A 295 -0.14 5.88 6.07
N TYR A 296 -0.09 6.38 4.85
CA TYR A 296 0.62 5.81 3.74
C TYR A 296 1.09 6.96 2.90
N ASN A 297 2.26 7.48 3.28
CA ASN A 297 3.27 7.86 2.32
C ASN A 297 4.65 7.61 2.94
N LEU A 298 4.92 6.31 3.16
CA LEU A 298 6.23 5.73 2.93
C LEU A 298 6.62 5.99 1.46
N TRP A 299 6.98 7.23 1.12
CA TRP A 299 7.65 7.56 -0.14
C TRP A 299 9.16 7.29 -0.05
N GLY A 300 9.46 6.13 0.49
CA GLY A 300 10.49 5.26 -0.05
C GLY A 300 9.79 3.99 -0.53
N GLY A 301 8.97 4.10 -1.58
CA GLY A 301 8.41 2.98 -2.34
C GLY A 301 7.66 1.91 -1.53
N PHE A 302 6.34 2.02 -1.44
CA PHE A 302 5.50 0.82 -1.47
C PHE A 302 5.08 0.52 -2.91
N ASN A 303 6.07 0.24 -3.75
CA ASN A 303 5.85 -0.51 -4.98
C ASN A 303 5.69 -2.00 -4.62
N GLY A 304 4.76 -2.35 -3.75
CA GLY A 304 4.82 -3.64 -3.04
C GLY A 304 6.05 -3.75 -2.13
N ILE A 305 6.19 -4.86 -1.42
CA ILE A 305 7.42 -5.16 -0.68
C ILE A 305 8.49 -5.49 -1.71
N TYR A 306 9.12 -4.47 -2.31
CA TYR A 306 10.47 -4.62 -2.84
C TYR A 306 11.37 -4.72 -1.63
N THR A 307 11.84 -5.93 -1.35
CA THR A 307 12.94 -6.05 -0.40
C THR A 307 14.16 -5.45 -1.08
N ASP A 308 14.57 -4.29 -0.58
CA ASP A 308 15.95 -3.86 -0.68
C ASP A 308 16.87 -5.03 -0.28
N GLU A 309 18.11 -5.07 -0.76
CA GLU A 309 19.05 -6.15 -0.42
C GLU A 309 19.25 -6.27 1.11
N ALA A 310 18.95 -5.20 1.86
CA ALA A 310 18.96 -5.13 3.32
C ALA A 310 17.93 -6.02 4.04
N LEU A 311 16.83 -6.41 3.38
CA LEU A 311 15.77 -7.25 3.95
C LEU A 311 15.92 -8.74 3.59
N ALA A 312 16.97 -9.10 2.84
CA ALA A 312 17.29 -10.48 2.57
C ALA A 312 17.50 -11.26 3.88
N GLY A 313 16.79 -12.39 4.06
CA GLY A 313 16.90 -13.18 5.30
C GLY A 313 15.77 -12.95 6.32
N GLN A 314 15.02 -11.85 6.26
CA GLN A 314 14.15 -11.43 7.35
C GLN A 314 12.71 -11.96 7.23
N THR A 315 11.99 -11.97 8.37
CA THR A 315 10.54 -12.19 8.43
C THR A 315 9.85 -10.84 8.54
N ILE A 316 8.85 -10.59 7.70
CA ILE A 316 8.03 -9.38 7.75
C ILE A 316 6.77 -9.71 8.54
N GLU A 317 6.51 -8.94 9.60
CA GLU A 317 5.31 -9.11 10.42
C GLU A 317 4.25 -8.07 10.05
N ILE A 318 3.03 -8.53 9.82
CA ILE A 318 1.84 -7.69 9.70
C ILE A 318 1.19 -7.69 11.08
N THR A 319 1.46 -6.65 11.86
CA THR A 319 1.06 -6.56 13.27
C THR A 319 -0.39 -6.13 13.48
N GLU A 320 -1.05 -5.64 12.43
CA GLU A 320 -2.45 -5.21 12.45
C GLU A 320 -3.14 -5.50 11.11
N SER A 321 -4.46 -5.52 11.11
CA SER A 321 -5.23 -5.74 9.87
C SER A 321 -5.22 -4.49 9.01
N TRP A 322 -5.06 -4.68 7.70
CA TRP A 322 -4.96 -3.59 6.73
C TRP A 322 -6.23 -3.46 5.91
N LEU A 323 -6.63 -2.22 5.68
CA LEU A 323 -7.70 -1.87 4.76
C LEU A 323 -7.10 -1.09 3.59
N ILE A 324 -7.13 -1.68 2.41
CA ILE A 324 -6.58 -1.09 1.19
C ILE A 324 -7.74 -0.50 0.39
N LYS A 325 -7.79 0.83 0.34
CA LYS A 325 -8.74 1.65 -0.43
C LYS A 325 -7.99 2.39 -1.54
N ASP A 326 -8.65 2.55 -2.68
CA ASP A 326 -8.15 3.25 -3.88
C ASP A 326 -6.86 2.65 -4.48
N GLY A 327 -6.91 2.27 -5.76
CA GLY A 327 -5.74 1.78 -6.51
C GLY A 327 -4.67 2.86 -6.76
N TYR A 328 -4.08 3.43 -5.70
CA TYR A 328 -2.96 4.35 -5.78
C TYR A 328 -1.74 3.66 -6.41
N ILE A 329 -1.36 4.17 -7.58
CA ILE A 329 -0.07 3.96 -8.23
C ILE A 329 0.79 5.19 -7.96
N ILE A 330 2.01 4.93 -7.51
CA ILE A 330 3.10 5.88 -7.38
C ILE A 330 4.15 5.53 -8.44
N ASP A 331 4.41 6.46 -9.36
CA ASP A 331 5.32 6.36 -10.53
C ASP A 331 6.81 6.52 -10.12
N PRO A 332 7.84 6.09 -10.91
CA PRO A 332 7.80 5.30 -12.12
C PRO A 332 8.46 3.91 -12.05
N MET A 333 7.96 3.04 -12.93
CA MET A 333 8.58 1.78 -13.34
C MET A 333 9.77 2.02 -14.30
N PRO A 334 10.64 1.02 -14.51
CA PRO A 334 11.48 0.97 -15.71
C PRO A 334 10.59 1.08 -16.96
N GLU A 335 11.05 1.76 -18.02
CA GLU A 335 10.31 2.17 -19.25
C GLU A 335 9.45 1.10 -19.98
N ASN A 336 9.41 -0.15 -19.50
CA ASN A 336 8.87 -1.30 -20.22
C ASN A 336 7.71 -2.02 -19.50
N TRP A 337 7.31 -1.61 -18.28
CA TRP A 337 6.28 -2.30 -17.50
C TRP A 337 5.20 -1.30 -17.07
N THR A 338 3.92 -1.67 -17.17
CA THR A 338 2.77 -0.81 -16.83
C THR A 338 2.24 -1.13 -15.43
N ALA A 339 2.04 -0.09 -14.63
CA ALA A 339 1.69 -0.15 -13.21
C ALA A 339 0.30 -0.75 -12.96
N GLU A 340 0.21 -1.82 -12.15
CA GLU A 340 -1.08 -2.49 -11.88
C GLU A 340 -1.04 -3.57 -10.76
N SER A 341 -0.04 -3.62 -9.87
CA SER A 341 0.18 -4.80 -9.00
C SER A 341 0.95 -4.50 -7.71
N MET A 342 0.52 -5.11 -6.59
CA MET A 342 1.33 -5.24 -5.38
C MET A 342 2.30 -6.42 -5.52
N TYR A 343 3.55 -6.11 -5.85
CA TYR A 343 4.60 -7.13 -5.93
C TYR A 343 5.31 -7.28 -4.58
N PHE A 344 5.18 -8.43 -3.94
CA PHE A 344 6.11 -8.86 -2.90
C PHE A 344 7.30 -9.52 -3.62
N TYR A 345 8.18 -8.68 -4.17
CA TYR A 345 9.42 -9.13 -4.79
C TYR A 345 10.51 -9.16 -3.73
N SER A 346 10.84 -10.36 -3.30
CA SER A 346 11.45 -10.57 -2.01
C SER A 346 12.71 -11.44 -2.11
N LYS A 347 13.87 -10.89 -1.70
CA LYS A 347 14.95 -11.66 -1.08
C LYS A 347 14.61 -12.00 0.40
N ALA A 348 13.52 -11.46 0.97
CA ALA A 348 13.04 -11.86 2.29
C ALA A 348 12.37 -13.24 2.24
N TYR A 349 12.67 -14.08 3.22
CA TYR A 349 12.33 -15.51 3.18
C TYR A 349 10.97 -15.82 3.84
N ALA A 350 10.33 -14.88 4.55
CA ALA A 350 9.04 -15.11 5.21
C ALA A 350 8.19 -13.85 5.45
N ILE A 351 6.87 -14.01 5.42
CA ILE A 351 5.86 -13.06 5.88
C ILE A 351 5.01 -13.77 6.93
N ASP A 352 4.84 -13.15 8.09
CA ASP A 352 3.92 -13.59 9.13
C ASP A 352 2.81 -12.55 9.30
N GLY A 353 1.59 -12.96 8.99
CA GLY A 353 0.41 -12.12 9.17
C GLY A 353 0.00 -11.95 10.63
N LEU A 354 0.57 -12.73 11.57
CA LEU A 354 0.18 -12.75 12.98
C LEU A 354 -1.35 -12.89 13.20
N ASN A 355 -2.03 -13.57 12.27
CA ASN A 355 -3.48 -13.76 12.17
C ASN A 355 -4.28 -12.51 11.79
N ASN A 356 -3.63 -11.50 11.20
CA ASN A 356 -4.30 -10.33 10.65
C ASN A 356 -4.86 -10.57 9.24
N THR A 357 -5.69 -9.63 8.80
CA THR A 357 -6.36 -9.64 7.50
C THR A 357 -5.93 -8.44 6.67
N ILE A 358 -5.69 -8.66 5.37
CA ILE A 358 -5.62 -7.60 4.37
C ILE A 358 -6.95 -7.59 3.61
N THR A 359 -7.70 -6.50 3.74
CA THR A 359 -9.00 -6.30 3.09
C THR A 359 -8.85 -5.29 1.96
N PHE A 360 -9.34 -5.64 0.76
CA PHE A 360 -9.33 -4.75 -0.41
C PHE A 360 -10.73 -4.19 -0.67
N GLU A 361 -10.87 -2.86 -0.67
CA GLU A 361 -12.11 -2.14 -0.96
C GLU A 361 -11.93 -1.21 -2.18
N PRO A 362 -12.41 -1.57 -3.38
CA PRO A 362 -12.28 -0.74 -4.58
C PRO A 362 -13.30 0.41 -4.57
N ASN A 363 -12.88 1.61 -4.99
CA ASN A 363 -13.74 2.79 -5.10
C ASN A 363 -14.14 3.08 -6.56
N GLY A 364 -14.90 2.16 -7.14
CA GLY A 364 -15.64 2.40 -8.39
C GLY A 364 -14.82 2.47 -9.69
N TYR A 365 -13.57 2.90 -9.72
CA TYR A 365 -12.84 3.08 -10.98
C TYR A 365 -11.32 2.93 -10.83
N ARG A 366 -10.78 1.85 -11.43
CA ARG A 366 -9.36 1.61 -11.82
C ARG A 366 -8.47 0.85 -10.81
N SER A 367 -7.70 -0.08 -11.39
CA SER A 367 -6.56 -0.82 -10.83
C SER A 367 -6.76 -1.47 -9.47
N VAL A 368 -7.09 -2.76 -9.49
CA VAL A 368 -7.17 -3.59 -8.28
C VAL A 368 -5.78 -4.13 -7.93
N ALA A 369 -5.54 -4.56 -6.70
CA ALA A 369 -4.23 -5.09 -6.32
C ALA A 369 -4.02 -6.52 -6.87
N LYS A 370 -2.97 -6.77 -7.67
CA LYS A 370 -2.44 -8.12 -7.94
C LYS A 370 -1.44 -8.46 -6.84
N ASN A 371 -1.70 -9.47 -6.02
CA ASN A 371 -0.87 -9.78 -4.85
C ASN A 371 0.12 -10.89 -5.17
N THR A 372 1.33 -10.54 -5.60
CA THR A 372 2.30 -11.53 -6.10
C THR A 372 3.41 -11.82 -5.10
N PHE A 373 3.63 -13.09 -4.76
CA PHE A 373 4.71 -13.56 -3.89
C PHE A 373 5.75 -14.32 -4.69
N ALA A 374 6.97 -13.76 -4.81
CA ALA A 374 8.04 -14.34 -5.60
C ALA A 374 9.44 -13.96 -5.07
N ALA A 375 10.40 -14.87 -5.25
CA ALA A 375 11.83 -14.67 -4.94
C ALA A 375 12.72 -14.97 -6.16
N ALA A 376 14.04 -14.75 -6.00
CA ALA A 376 15.04 -15.13 -7.00
C ALA A 376 15.09 -16.67 -7.22
N ASP A 377 15.73 -17.10 -8.31
CA ASP A 377 15.66 -18.49 -8.81
C ASP A 377 15.89 -19.55 -7.72
N SER A 378 14.87 -20.38 -7.46
CA SER A 378 14.82 -21.52 -6.53
C SER A 378 14.65 -21.20 -5.03
N GLU A 379 14.59 -19.93 -4.63
CA GLU A 379 14.34 -19.57 -3.23
C GLU A 379 12.88 -19.78 -2.83
N LEU A 380 12.66 -20.11 -1.54
CA LEU A 380 11.34 -20.32 -0.97
C LEU A 380 10.84 -19.02 -0.32
N VAL A 381 9.68 -18.54 -0.75
CA VAL A 381 8.93 -17.50 -0.05
C VAL A 381 7.90 -18.16 0.85
N THR A 382 7.94 -17.87 2.15
CA THR A 382 6.93 -18.34 3.10
C THR A 382 5.94 -17.22 3.41
N VAL A 383 4.65 -17.51 3.41
CA VAL A 383 3.58 -16.63 3.91
C VAL A 383 2.81 -17.42 4.94
N LYS A 384 2.67 -16.92 6.16
CA LYS A 384 1.96 -17.61 7.22
C LYS A 384 1.00 -16.72 7.99
N ASN A 385 -0.03 -17.32 8.57
CA ASN A 385 -0.99 -16.67 9.48
C ASN A 385 -1.60 -15.38 8.92
N LEU A 386 -2.00 -15.37 7.64
CA LEU A 386 -2.47 -14.17 6.97
C LEU A 386 -3.79 -14.45 6.26
N SER A 387 -4.74 -13.53 6.37
CA SER A 387 -6.00 -13.61 5.63
C SER A 387 -6.09 -12.53 4.56
N PHE A 388 -6.72 -12.86 3.43
CA PHE A 388 -7.05 -11.90 2.37
C PHE A 388 -8.58 -11.87 2.20
N ALA A 389 -9.14 -10.67 2.09
CA ALA A 389 -10.57 -10.44 1.97
C ALA A 389 -10.88 -9.26 1.03
N GLY A 390 -12.16 -9.13 0.66
CA GLY A 390 -12.63 -8.05 -0.19
C GLY A 390 -12.42 -8.33 -1.68
N GLU A 391 -12.24 -7.27 -2.47
CA GLU A 391 -12.25 -7.34 -3.92
C GLU A 391 -10.88 -6.98 -4.52
N HIS A 392 -10.26 -7.94 -5.21
CA HIS A 392 -8.88 -7.85 -5.70
C HIS A 392 -8.66 -8.66 -6.99
N PHE A 393 -7.45 -8.64 -7.56
CA PHE A 393 -7.17 -9.52 -8.71
C PHE A 393 -6.90 -10.97 -8.32
N GLY A 394 -6.61 -11.22 -7.04
CA GLY A 394 -6.21 -12.52 -6.51
C GLY A 394 -4.79 -12.51 -5.96
N VAL A 395 -4.43 -13.66 -5.41
CA VAL A 395 -3.13 -13.98 -4.82
C VAL A 395 -2.34 -14.87 -5.78
N PHE A 396 -1.09 -14.51 -6.05
CA PHE A 396 -0.24 -15.17 -7.03
C PHE A 396 1.02 -15.73 -6.39
N GLY A 397 1.21 -17.04 -6.48
CA GLY A 397 2.45 -17.70 -6.09
C GLY A 397 3.46 -17.70 -7.26
N GLY A 398 4.17 -16.59 -7.45
CA GLY A 398 5.10 -16.37 -8.57
C GLY A 398 4.63 -15.32 -9.57
N VAL A 399 5.49 -14.96 -10.54
CA VAL A 399 5.23 -13.89 -11.54
C VAL A 399 4.94 -14.47 -12.93
N TYR A 400 4.02 -13.86 -13.69
CA TYR A 400 3.74 -14.20 -15.08
C TYR A 400 4.53 -13.32 -16.04
N GLY A 401 5.38 -13.91 -16.89
CA GLY A 401 6.02 -13.22 -18.01
C GLY A 401 7.25 -12.38 -17.64
N GLY A 402 8.43 -13.00 -17.65
CA GLY A 402 9.72 -12.29 -17.56
C GLY A 402 10.90 -13.18 -17.92
N VAL A 403 11.38 -13.06 -19.17
CA VAL A 403 12.61 -13.66 -19.73
C VAL A 403 12.64 -15.20 -19.79
N LYS A 404 12.91 -15.76 -20.98
CA LYS A 404 13.16 -17.21 -21.18
C LYS A 404 14.18 -17.71 -20.14
N GLY A 405 13.75 -18.53 -19.19
CA GLY A 405 14.62 -19.24 -18.24
C GLY A 405 14.36 -19.05 -16.74
N ARG A 406 13.48 -18.12 -16.29
CA ARG A 406 13.31 -17.75 -14.87
C ARG A 406 11.93 -18.06 -14.28
N ASN A 407 11.49 -19.31 -14.37
CA ASN A 407 10.14 -19.75 -13.97
C ASN A 407 10.12 -20.65 -12.70
N ASN A 408 11.18 -20.61 -11.88
CA ASN A 408 11.38 -21.49 -10.74
C ASN A 408 11.13 -20.77 -9.40
N TYR A 409 9.92 -20.24 -9.21
CA TYR A 409 9.49 -19.67 -7.94
C TYR A 409 9.02 -20.80 -7.00
N ASN A 410 9.44 -20.80 -5.74
CA ASN A 410 8.91 -21.71 -4.73
C ASN A 410 8.16 -20.89 -3.68
N THR A 411 6.91 -21.24 -3.40
CA THR A 411 6.09 -20.57 -2.38
C THR A 411 5.51 -21.57 -1.40
N LEU A 412 5.48 -21.19 -0.13
CA LEU A 412 4.86 -21.91 0.96
C LEU A 412 3.86 -20.98 1.64
N PHE A 413 2.59 -21.37 1.65
CA PHE A 413 1.52 -20.70 2.38
C PHE A 413 1.09 -21.59 3.54
N GLU A 414 1.15 -21.10 4.79
CA GLU A 414 0.78 -21.86 5.99
C GLU A 414 -0.26 -21.09 6.82
N ASN A 415 -1.43 -21.68 7.08
CA ASN A 415 -2.50 -20.98 7.81
C ASN A 415 -2.89 -19.65 7.11
N VAL A 416 -3.08 -19.72 5.79
CA VAL A 416 -3.50 -18.57 4.97
C VAL A 416 -4.94 -18.76 4.51
N ASN A 417 -5.77 -17.75 4.71
CA ASN A 417 -7.20 -17.80 4.38
C ASN A 417 -7.56 -16.78 3.29
N ILE A 418 -8.33 -17.20 2.30
CA ILE A 418 -8.88 -16.37 1.24
C ILE A 418 -10.37 -16.74 1.13
N ILE A 419 -11.22 -16.00 1.84
CA ILE A 419 -12.63 -16.35 2.02
C ILE A 419 -13.49 -15.24 1.45
N GLU A 420 -14.53 -15.59 0.67
CA GLU A 420 -15.50 -14.64 0.12
C GLU A 420 -14.83 -13.48 -0.65
N ASN A 421 -13.84 -13.81 -1.49
CA ASN A 421 -13.11 -12.80 -2.25
C ASN A 421 -13.76 -12.53 -3.63
N GLY A 422 -13.92 -11.25 -3.93
CA GLY A 422 -14.34 -10.78 -5.24
C GLY A 422 -13.15 -10.65 -6.19
N ILE A 423 -13.20 -11.30 -7.36
CA ILE A 423 -12.12 -11.24 -8.34
C ILE A 423 -12.47 -10.35 -9.53
N TYR A 424 -11.57 -9.41 -9.82
CA TYR A 424 -11.56 -8.65 -11.07
C TYR A 424 -10.65 -9.32 -12.12
N CYS A 425 -11.01 -9.21 -13.40
CA CYS A 425 -10.42 -10.02 -14.48
C CYS A 425 -8.90 -9.84 -14.67
N TYR A 426 -8.19 -10.94 -14.93
CA TYR A 426 -6.79 -10.91 -15.37
C TYR A 426 -6.68 -10.69 -16.89
N ASN A 427 -6.35 -9.46 -17.31
CA ASN A 427 -5.63 -9.09 -18.55
C ASN A 427 -6.31 -9.30 -19.93
N ASP A 428 -5.93 -8.45 -20.87
CA ASP A 428 -6.32 -8.31 -22.29
C ASP A 428 -6.07 -9.52 -23.21
N ALA A 429 -5.50 -10.61 -22.69
CA ALA A 429 -5.07 -11.76 -23.49
C ALA A 429 -6.06 -12.94 -23.55
N GLY A 430 -7.11 -12.96 -22.73
CA GLY A 430 -8.27 -13.85 -22.94
C GLY A 430 -8.10 -15.36 -22.68
N ASN A 431 -7.01 -15.81 -22.03
CA ASN A 431 -6.60 -17.23 -22.08
C ASN A 431 -6.41 -17.96 -20.72
N ILE A 432 -6.77 -17.37 -19.57
CA ILE A 432 -6.71 -18.04 -18.27
C ILE A 432 -8.00 -17.86 -17.45
N PRO A 433 -8.37 -18.83 -16.58
CA PRO A 433 -9.50 -18.67 -15.66
C PRO A 433 -9.24 -17.59 -14.61
N MET A 434 -10.32 -17.04 -14.06
CA MET A 434 -10.26 -16.15 -12.90
C MET A 434 -10.14 -16.99 -11.63
N SER A 435 -9.27 -16.60 -10.70
CA SER A 435 -9.15 -17.32 -9.43
C SER A 435 -8.67 -16.47 -8.27
N ALA A 436 -9.06 -16.86 -7.05
CA ALA A 436 -8.58 -16.25 -5.82
C ALA A 436 -7.10 -16.54 -5.56
N PHE A 437 -6.63 -17.74 -5.92
CA PHE A 437 -5.21 -18.09 -5.90
C PHE A 437 -4.74 -18.67 -7.23
N SER A 438 -3.70 -18.09 -7.81
CA SER A 438 -3.05 -18.55 -9.04
C SER A 438 -1.61 -18.96 -8.78
N ASN A 439 -1.29 -20.23 -8.99
CA ASN A 439 0.10 -20.69 -8.91
C ASN A 439 0.85 -20.37 -10.20
N LEU A 440 1.97 -19.64 -10.13
CA LEU A 440 2.81 -19.34 -11.29
C LEU A 440 4.23 -19.95 -11.17
N GLY A 441 4.46 -20.80 -10.17
CA GLY A 441 5.69 -21.51 -9.87
C GLY A 441 5.44 -22.91 -9.27
N THR A 442 6.15 -23.25 -8.21
CA THR A 442 5.79 -24.33 -7.28
C THR A 442 5.15 -23.71 -6.06
N ALA A 443 4.00 -24.21 -5.64
CA ALA A 443 3.30 -23.73 -4.46
C ALA A 443 2.96 -24.90 -3.52
N THR A 444 3.25 -24.75 -2.24
CA THR A 444 2.74 -25.63 -1.17
C THR A 444 1.83 -24.82 -0.27
N LEU A 445 0.59 -25.26 -0.10
CA LEU A 445 -0.38 -24.67 0.82
C LEU A 445 -0.60 -25.69 1.95
N LYS A 446 -0.49 -25.25 3.20
CA LYS A 446 -0.76 -26.06 4.40
C LYS A 446 -1.77 -25.37 5.29
N ASN A 447 -2.79 -26.09 5.73
CA ASN A 447 -3.82 -25.56 6.62
C ASN A 447 -4.46 -24.27 6.07
N CYS A 448 -4.59 -24.16 4.75
CA CYS A 448 -5.17 -22.98 4.09
C CYS A 448 -6.66 -23.20 3.84
N THR A 449 -7.43 -22.12 3.91
CA THR A 449 -8.85 -22.10 3.50
C THR A 449 -9.03 -21.16 2.32
N ILE A 450 -9.48 -21.65 1.16
CA ILE A 450 -9.75 -20.83 -0.02
C ILE A 450 -11.12 -21.21 -0.58
N THR A 451 -12.13 -20.38 -0.31
CA THR A 451 -13.54 -20.69 -0.60
C THR A 451 -14.35 -19.44 -0.88
N GLY A 452 -15.40 -19.56 -1.68
CA GLY A 452 -16.39 -18.50 -1.86
C GLY A 452 -15.93 -17.42 -2.84
N THR A 453 -15.00 -17.75 -3.75
CA THR A 453 -14.57 -16.81 -4.80
C THR A 453 -15.75 -16.45 -5.72
N TYR A 454 -16.01 -15.15 -5.92
CA TYR A 454 -17.07 -14.67 -6.79
C TYR A 454 -16.58 -13.64 -7.80
N TRP A 455 -17.37 -13.44 -8.86
CA TRP A 455 -17.09 -12.40 -9.84
C TRP A 455 -17.66 -11.07 -9.39
N VAL A 456 -16.86 -10.01 -9.42
CA VAL A 456 -17.35 -8.64 -9.12
C VAL A 456 -18.00 -7.98 -10.35
N GLY A 457 -17.83 -8.57 -11.54
CA GLY A 457 -18.35 -8.00 -12.80
C GLY A 457 -17.32 -7.14 -13.55
N ALA A 458 -17.67 -6.73 -14.77
CA ALA A 458 -16.96 -5.71 -15.53
C ALA A 458 -17.85 -4.46 -15.57
N GLU A 459 -17.29 -3.26 -15.38
CA GLU A 459 -18.05 -2.05 -15.66
C GLU A 459 -18.54 -2.03 -17.10
N LYS A 460 -19.77 -1.54 -17.26
CA LYS A 460 -20.66 -1.70 -18.43
C LYS A 460 -20.07 -1.27 -19.77
N ASP A 461 -18.97 -0.52 -19.80
CA ASP A 461 -18.51 0.16 -21.02
C ASP A 461 -17.08 -0.10 -21.49
N LYS A 462 -16.18 -0.82 -20.77
CA LYS A 462 -14.74 -0.79 -21.16
C LYS A 462 -13.88 -2.06 -21.09
N ASN A 463 -14.37 -3.25 -20.72
CA ASN A 463 -13.50 -4.45 -20.75
C ASN A 463 -14.17 -5.72 -21.32
N VAL A 464 -14.29 -5.78 -22.65
CA VAL A 464 -14.86 -6.92 -23.41
C VAL A 464 -14.12 -8.25 -23.13
N ASN A 465 -12.84 -8.17 -22.76
CA ASN A 465 -11.98 -9.33 -22.47
C ASN A 465 -12.33 -10.00 -21.14
N ALA A 466 -12.77 -9.23 -20.13
CA ALA A 466 -13.18 -9.73 -18.82
C ALA A 466 -14.38 -10.67 -18.92
N GLN A 467 -15.45 -10.19 -19.58
CA GLN A 467 -16.65 -10.96 -19.84
C GLN A 467 -16.34 -12.19 -20.70
N LYS A 468 -15.43 -12.06 -21.68
CA LYS A 468 -14.98 -13.17 -22.51
C LYS A 468 -14.24 -14.23 -21.68
N CYS A 469 -13.34 -13.85 -20.78
CA CYS A 469 -12.65 -14.80 -19.88
C CYS A 469 -13.63 -15.55 -18.98
N TYR A 470 -14.53 -14.81 -18.32
CA TYR A 470 -15.57 -15.40 -17.49
C TYR A 470 -16.41 -16.41 -18.28
N ASN A 471 -16.88 -16.01 -19.47
CA ASN A 471 -17.68 -16.88 -20.33
C ASN A 471 -16.90 -18.09 -20.87
N THR A 472 -15.57 -17.99 -21.00
CA THR A 472 -14.73 -19.04 -21.60
C THR A 472 -14.26 -20.07 -20.57
N PHE A 473 -13.83 -19.61 -19.40
CA PHE A 473 -13.17 -20.47 -18.41
C PHE A 473 -13.89 -20.55 -17.07
N GLY A 474 -14.68 -19.55 -16.68
CA GLY A 474 -15.31 -19.47 -15.36
C GLY A 474 -14.38 -18.96 -14.25
N ILE A 475 -14.80 -19.18 -13.00
CA ILE A 475 -14.15 -18.73 -11.76
C ILE A 475 -13.90 -19.91 -10.85
N TYR A 476 -12.73 -19.94 -10.22
CA TYR A 476 -12.32 -21.00 -9.31
C TYR A 476 -11.58 -20.44 -8.09
N ASP A 477 -11.52 -21.18 -7.00
CA ASP A 477 -10.74 -20.77 -5.83
C ASP A 477 -9.24 -20.90 -6.11
N ILE A 478 -8.81 -21.98 -6.78
CA ILE A 478 -7.41 -22.19 -7.18
C ILE A 478 -7.29 -22.44 -8.68
N PHE A 479 -6.32 -21.77 -9.31
CA PHE A 479 -5.84 -22.07 -10.65
C PHE A 479 -4.42 -22.68 -10.65
N VAL A 480 -4.26 -23.80 -11.36
CA VAL A 480 -2.98 -24.51 -11.57
C VAL A 480 -2.62 -24.55 -13.06
N PRO A 481 -1.72 -23.68 -13.55
CA PRO A 481 -1.32 -23.61 -14.96
C PRO A 481 -0.11 -24.50 -15.33
N ASN A 482 0.07 -24.72 -16.63
CA ASN A 482 1.34 -24.94 -17.37
C ASN A 482 2.58 -25.39 -16.58
N ASN A 483 2.73 -26.72 -16.41
CA ASN A 483 3.91 -27.35 -15.80
C ASN A 483 4.21 -26.88 -14.36
N LYS A 484 3.22 -26.33 -13.66
CA LYS A 484 3.35 -25.84 -12.28
C LYS A 484 2.81 -26.87 -11.30
N LEU A 485 3.54 -27.08 -10.20
CA LEU A 485 3.14 -27.98 -9.12
C LEU A 485 2.47 -27.19 -8.00
N THR A 486 1.23 -27.52 -7.70
CA THR A 486 0.51 -27.07 -6.51
C THR A 486 0.31 -28.25 -5.57
N LYS A 487 0.81 -28.14 -4.35
CA LYS A 487 0.67 -29.13 -3.28
C LYS A 487 -0.24 -28.60 -2.18
N LEU A 488 -1.27 -29.35 -1.80
CA LEU A 488 -2.22 -29.02 -0.74
C LEU A 488 -2.07 -30.02 0.40
N ILE A 489 -1.97 -29.54 1.64
CA ILE A 489 -1.83 -30.37 2.84
C ILE A 489 -2.80 -29.87 3.91
N SER A 490 -3.80 -30.69 4.26
CA SER A 490 -4.84 -30.36 5.23
C SER A 490 -5.57 -29.02 4.95
N CYS A 491 -5.86 -28.73 3.68
CA CYS A 491 -6.53 -27.49 3.26
C CYS A 491 -8.05 -27.69 3.10
N ARG A 492 -8.83 -26.61 3.22
CA ARG A 492 -10.24 -26.56 2.79
C ARG A 492 -10.37 -25.69 1.54
N ILE A 493 -10.70 -26.29 0.40
CA ILE A 493 -10.80 -25.57 -0.89
C ILE A 493 -12.16 -25.80 -1.52
N GLY A 494 -12.79 -24.76 -2.06
CA GLY A 494 -14.04 -24.92 -2.80
C GLY A 494 -13.79 -25.57 -4.17
N SER A 495 -13.09 -24.87 -5.06
CA SER A 495 -12.98 -25.25 -6.47
C SER A 495 -11.56 -25.09 -7.00
N ILE A 496 -11.09 -26.08 -7.77
CA ILE A 496 -9.75 -26.07 -8.37
C ILE A 496 -9.86 -26.30 -9.87
N TYR A 497 -9.20 -25.46 -10.66
CA TYR A 497 -9.01 -25.68 -12.09
C TYR A 497 -7.55 -26.00 -12.40
N VAL A 498 -7.32 -27.20 -12.95
CA VAL A 498 -6.01 -27.67 -13.38
C VAL A 498 -5.93 -27.63 -14.89
N ASN A 499 -5.03 -26.82 -15.43
CA ASN A 499 -4.87 -26.62 -16.87
C ASN A 499 -3.50 -27.12 -17.35
N ASN A 500 -3.49 -27.69 -18.55
CA ASN A 500 -2.34 -27.90 -19.44
C ASN A 500 -1.01 -28.20 -18.73
N HIS A 501 -0.64 -29.47 -18.51
CA HIS A 501 0.56 -29.86 -17.74
C HIS A 501 0.65 -29.40 -16.28
N GLY A 502 -0.34 -28.67 -15.75
CA GLY A 502 -0.45 -28.40 -14.33
C GLY A 502 -0.45 -29.71 -13.52
N GLN A 503 0.23 -29.67 -12.38
CA GLN A 503 0.37 -30.78 -11.46
C GLN A 503 -0.28 -30.40 -10.13
N LEU A 504 -1.34 -31.13 -9.75
CA LEU A 504 -2.00 -30.95 -8.45
C LEU A 504 -1.73 -32.17 -7.58
N ARG A 505 -1.21 -31.93 -6.37
CA ARG A 505 -1.04 -32.95 -5.32
C ARG A 505 -1.82 -32.60 -4.08
N ILE A 506 -2.71 -33.51 -3.65
CA ILE A 506 -3.56 -33.32 -2.47
C ILE A 506 -3.18 -34.36 -1.42
N GLU A 507 -2.89 -33.92 -0.20
CA GLU A 507 -2.44 -34.73 0.93
C GLU A 507 -3.10 -34.32 2.25
N GLY A 508 -2.87 -35.13 3.29
CA GLY A 508 -3.38 -34.89 4.63
C GLY A 508 -4.91 -34.92 4.68
N GLU A 509 -5.50 -34.31 5.69
CA GLU A 509 -6.97 -34.23 5.86
C GLU A 509 -7.58 -33.10 4.98
N SER A 510 -7.05 -32.92 3.76
CA SER A 510 -7.57 -31.90 2.85
C SER A 510 -8.98 -32.24 2.40
N ASN A 511 -9.86 -31.24 2.37
CA ASN A 511 -11.23 -31.35 1.90
C ASN A 511 -11.46 -30.38 0.73
N ILE A 512 -11.78 -30.93 -0.43
CA ILE A 512 -11.93 -30.18 -1.69
C ILE A 512 -13.34 -30.42 -2.23
N ASP A 513 -14.13 -29.35 -2.42
CA ASP A 513 -15.50 -29.52 -2.89
C ASP A 513 -15.52 -29.95 -4.38
N THR A 514 -14.70 -29.34 -5.24
CA THR A 514 -14.62 -29.70 -6.67
C THR A 514 -13.22 -29.51 -7.28
N VAL A 515 -12.78 -30.48 -8.07
CA VAL A 515 -11.58 -30.41 -8.91
C VAL A 515 -11.96 -30.60 -10.37
N TYR A 516 -11.68 -29.61 -11.19
CA TYR A 516 -11.80 -29.64 -12.64
C TYR A 516 -10.41 -29.90 -13.26
N ALA A 517 -10.21 -31.13 -13.71
CA ALA A 517 -9.01 -31.55 -14.41
C ALA A 517 -9.27 -31.50 -15.92
N THR A 518 -8.89 -30.39 -16.57
CA THR A 518 -9.06 -30.21 -18.01
C THR A 518 -7.73 -30.29 -18.74
N ALA A 519 -7.68 -31.01 -19.86
CA ALA A 519 -6.47 -31.07 -20.68
C ALA A 519 -6.73 -30.52 -22.09
N LEU A 520 -6.11 -29.37 -22.40
CA LEU A 520 -5.77 -29.00 -23.78
C LEU A 520 -4.53 -29.78 -24.25
N VAL A 521 -3.55 -29.99 -23.36
CA VAL A 521 -2.40 -30.92 -23.46
C VAL A 521 -2.09 -31.50 -22.06
N ASN A 522 -1.93 -32.83 -21.93
CA ASN A 522 -1.67 -33.63 -20.70
C ASN A 522 -1.67 -32.88 -19.33
N GLY A 523 -2.77 -32.81 -18.58
CA GLY A 523 -2.78 -32.39 -17.16
C GLY A 523 -2.45 -33.55 -16.21
N THR A 524 -1.98 -33.31 -14.98
CA THR A 524 -1.77 -34.38 -13.99
C THR A 524 -2.39 -34.03 -12.64
N VAL A 525 -3.38 -34.81 -12.19
CA VAL A 525 -3.87 -34.76 -10.81
C VAL A 525 -3.38 -36.03 -10.12
N THR A 526 -2.53 -35.87 -9.11
CA THR A 526 -2.08 -36.99 -8.29
C THR A 526 -2.59 -36.76 -6.88
N LEU A 527 -3.64 -37.46 -6.47
CA LEU A 527 -4.08 -37.49 -5.07
C LEU A 527 -3.07 -38.36 -4.31
N VAL A 528 -2.31 -37.83 -3.35
CA VAL A 528 -1.24 -38.63 -2.71
C VAL A 528 -1.04 -38.31 -1.24
N ASP A 529 -2.02 -38.63 -0.38
CA ASP A 529 -1.86 -39.58 0.74
C ASP A 529 -3.19 -39.78 1.51
N ASN A 530 -3.21 -40.75 2.43
CA ASN A 530 -4.33 -41.15 3.29
C ASN A 530 -5.04 -39.93 3.93
N GLY A 531 -6.36 -39.81 3.74
CA GLY A 531 -7.19 -38.76 4.37
C GLY A 531 -7.69 -37.64 3.45
N ALA A 532 -7.17 -37.52 2.22
CA ALA A 532 -7.68 -36.53 1.25
C ALA A 532 -9.13 -36.84 0.83
N LYS A 533 -10.00 -35.83 0.83
CA LYS A 533 -11.41 -35.93 0.43
C LYS A 533 -11.71 -34.97 -0.71
N VAL A 534 -12.27 -35.49 -1.80
CA VAL A 534 -12.75 -34.71 -2.93
C VAL A 534 -14.22 -35.05 -3.18
N THR A 535 -15.11 -34.08 -3.11
CA THR A 535 -16.54 -34.33 -3.38
C THR A 535 -16.79 -34.59 -4.87
N LEU A 536 -16.30 -33.72 -5.75
CA LEU A 536 -16.39 -33.91 -7.20
C LEU A 536 -15.01 -33.83 -7.86
N LEU A 537 -14.58 -34.91 -8.51
CA LEU A 537 -13.42 -34.91 -9.41
C LEU A 537 -13.94 -35.03 -10.86
N ASP A 538 -14.01 -33.89 -11.55
CA ASP A 538 -14.47 -33.80 -12.93
C ASP A 538 -13.29 -33.77 -13.90
N VAL A 539 -13.19 -34.81 -14.71
CA VAL A 539 -12.04 -35.09 -15.57
C VAL A 539 -12.50 -35.02 -17.03
N ASN A 540 -11.97 -34.03 -17.76
CA ASN A 540 -12.40 -33.73 -19.11
C ASN A 540 -11.23 -33.65 -20.11
N GLU A 541 -11.35 -34.38 -21.23
CA GLU A 541 -10.46 -34.22 -22.39
C GLU A 541 -11.07 -33.19 -23.35
N LEU A 542 -10.33 -32.11 -23.64
CA LEU A 542 -10.77 -31.10 -24.61
C LEU A 542 -10.33 -31.44 -26.04
N SER A 543 -9.49 -32.47 -26.22
CA SER A 543 -9.14 -33.02 -27.53
C SER A 543 -8.74 -34.50 -27.43
N ALA A 544 -9.03 -35.29 -28.47
CA ALA A 544 -8.65 -36.70 -28.53
C ALA A 544 -7.13 -36.97 -28.48
N SER A 545 -6.32 -35.93 -28.70
CA SER A 545 -4.85 -36.03 -28.67
C SER A 545 -4.32 -36.09 -27.24
N TYR A 546 -5.02 -35.52 -26.26
CA TYR A 546 -4.48 -35.29 -24.93
C TYR A 546 -5.48 -35.62 -23.83
N ALA A 547 -5.00 -36.28 -22.78
CA ALA A 547 -5.83 -36.68 -21.65
C ALA A 547 -5.16 -36.33 -20.33
N PRO A 548 -5.90 -35.84 -19.34
CA PRO A 548 -5.38 -35.66 -18.00
C PRO A 548 -5.04 -37.04 -17.39
N THR A 549 -3.92 -37.11 -16.68
CA THR A 549 -3.52 -38.26 -15.90
C THR A 549 -4.04 -38.08 -14.49
N VAL A 550 -4.78 -39.06 -13.98
CA VAL A 550 -5.36 -39.03 -12.63
C VAL A 550 -4.84 -40.24 -11.87
N THR A 551 -4.33 -40.01 -10.67
CA THR A 551 -3.99 -41.09 -9.74
C THR A 551 -4.74 -40.87 -8.43
N ILE A 552 -5.58 -41.84 -8.07
CA ILE A 552 -6.32 -41.90 -6.81
C ILE A 552 -5.66 -42.98 -5.96
N LYS A 553 -4.97 -42.55 -4.90
CA LYS A 553 -4.22 -43.45 -4.01
C LYS A 553 -5.10 -44.13 -2.96
N ALA A 554 -4.57 -45.22 -2.41
CA ALA A 554 -5.19 -45.91 -1.27
C ALA A 554 -5.43 -44.94 -0.10
N GLY A 555 -6.60 -45.02 0.54
CA GLY A 555 -6.99 -44.15 1.66
C GLY A 555 -7.52 -42.75 1.28
N ALA A 556 -7.48 -42.38 0.00
CA ALA A 556 -8.17 -41.18 -0.49
C ALA A 556 -9.67 -41.48 -0.69
N THR A 557 -10.50 -40.45 -0.53
CA THR A 557 -11.94 -40.51 -0.78
C THR A 557 -12.32 -39.56 -1.91
N VAL A 558 -13.02 -40.08 -2.91
CA VAL A 558 -13.65 -39.29 -3.97
C VAL A 558 -15.14 -39.63 -4.00
N GLU A 559 -16.02 -38.69 -3.68
CA GLU A 559 -17.46 -38.99 -3.65
C GLU A 559 -17.99 -39.22 -5.08
N THR A 560 -17.68 -38.34 -6.02
CA THR A 560 -18.03 -38.50 -7.44
C THR A 560 -16.81 -38.33 -8.33
N LEU A 561 -16.45 -39.40 -9.05
CA LEU A 561 -15.47 -39.36 -10.15
C LEU A 561 -16.23 -39.24 -11.47
N GLN A 562 -16.13 -38.09 -12.14
CA GLN A 562 -16.82 -37.82 -13.39
C GLN A 562 -15.83 -37.81 -14.57
N LEU A 563 -16.12 -38.64 -15.58
CA LEU A 563 -15.30 -38.94 -16.75
C LEU A 563 -16.12 -38.72 -18.03
N ASN A 564 -16.70 -37.54 -18.22
CA ASN A 564 -17.69 -37.30 -19.27
C ASN A 564 -17.11 -37.38 -20.69
N SER A 565 -15.92 -36.82 -20.90
CA SER A 565 -15.29 -36.69 -22.23
C SER A 565 -13.99 -37.49 -22.36
N ILE A 566 -13.77 -38.48 -21.49
CA ILE A 566 -12.53 -39.26 -21.44
C ILE A 566 -12.54 -40.37 -22.50
N HIS A 567 -11.62 -40.30 -23.45
CA HIS A 567 -11.37 -41.34 -24.44
C HIS A 567 -10.20 -42.25 -24.04
N LYS A 568 -9.26 -41.77 -23.22
CA LYS A 568 -8.05 -42.51 -22.79
C LYS A 568 -8.11 -42.88 -21.31
N THR A 569 -8.97 -43.83 -20.97
CA THR A 569 -9.17 -44.29 -19.58
C THR A 569 -7.92 -44.92 -18.95
N ASN A 570 -6.95 -45.37 -19.76
CA ASN A 570 -5.64 -45.84 -19.30
C ASN A 570 -4.79 -44.75 -18.60
N LYS A 571 -5.23 -43.50 -18.61
CA LYS A 571 -4.63 -42.39 -17.86
C LYS A 571 -5.21 -42.22 -16.45
N ILE A 572 -6.23 -43.00 -16.09
CA ILE A 572 -6.83 -43.02 -14.77
C ILE A 572 -6.32 -44.24 -14.01
N THR A 573 -5.61 -43.99 -12.91
CA THR A 573 -5.10 -45.04 -12.01
C THR A 573 -5.84 -44.93 -10.68
N ILE A 574 -6.53 -46.00 -10.29
CA ILE A 574 -7.21 -46.12 -9.00
C ILE A 574 -6.55 -47.27 -8.24
N GLU A 575 -5.80 -46.93 -7.19
CA GLU A 575 -5.12 -47.91 -6.35
C GLU A 575 -6.13 -48.67 -5.47
N ASP A 576 -5.80 -49.91 -5.14
CA ASP A 576 -6.62 -50.72 -4.25
C ASP A 576 -6.64 -50.09 -2.85
N GLY A 577 -7.84 -49.87 -2.30
CA GLY A 577 -8.04 -49.16 -1.04
C GLY A 577 -8.42 -47.68 -1.18
N ALA A 578 -8.54 -47.15 -2.41
CA ALA A 578 -9.21 -45.87 -2.66
C ALA A 578 -10.73 -46.02 -2.46
N ASN A 579 -11.37 -45.02 -1.84
CA ASN A 579 -12.80 -45.00 -1.61
C ASN A 579 -13.47 -44.10 -2.66
N ILE A 580 -14.20 -44.69 -3.60
CA ILE A 580 -14.97 -43.93 -4.60
C ILE A 580 -16.44 -44.29 -4.47
N THR A 581 -17.28 -43.31 -4.13
CA THR A 581 -18.72 -43.56 -3.91
C THR A 581 -19.46 -43.75 -5.23
N ARG A 582 -19.15 -42.94 -6.25
CA ARG A 582 -19.81 -42.97 -7.55
C ARG A 582 -18.83 -42.67 -8.68
N ILE A 583 -18.91 -43.43 -9.77
CA ILE A 583 -18.19 -43.17 -11.01
C ILE A 583 -19.19 -42.90 -12.14
N ILE A 584 -19.03 -41.79 -12.84
CA ILE A 584 -19.84 -41.45 -14.02
C ILE A 584 -18.90 -41.44 -15.23
N HIS A 585 -19.11 -42.30 -16.22
CA HIS A 585 -18.30 -42.34 -17.44
C HIS A 585 -19.23 -42.27 -18.65
N LYS A 586 -19.07 -41.22 -19.46
CA LYS A 586 -19.91 -40.93 -20.65
C LYS A 586 -21.41 -40.98 -20.36
N GLY A 587 -21.82 -40.45 -19.21
CA GLY A 587 -23.22 -40.39 -18.77
C GLY A 587 -23.77 -41.69 -18.17
N VAL A 588 -22.96 -42.75 -18.06
CA VAL A 588 -23.33 -44.00 -17.37
C VAL A 588 -22.76 -43.97 -15.96
N GLU A 589 -23.61 -44.25 -14.97
CA GLU A 589 -23.25 -44.35 -13.56
C GLU A 589 -22.86 -45.78 -13.20
N TYR A 590 -21.74 -45.92 -12.48
CA TYR A 590 -21.22 -47.17 -11.95
C TYR A 590 -21.12 -47.04 -10.43
N ASN A 591 -21.65 -48.04 -9.72
CA ASN A 591 -21.77 -48.03 -8.26
C ASN A 591 -20.53 -48.62 -7.58
N SER A 592 -19.56 -49.12 -8.35
CA SER A 592 -18.30 -49.62 -7.81
C SER A 592 -17.14 -49.51 -8.81
N ILE A 593 -15.92 -49.47 -8.28
CA ILE A 593 -14.69 -49.52 -9.08
C ILE A 593 -14.63 -50.82 -9.91
N ALA A 594 -15.12 -51.93 -9.38
CA ALA A 594 -15.13 -53.21 -10.07
C ALA A 594 -16.07 -53.20 -11.29
N GLU A 595 -17.27 -52.65 -11.13
CA GLU A 595 -18.25 -52.50 -12.20
C GLU A 595 -17.71 -51.59 -13.32
N PHE A 596 -17.09 -50.46 -12.94
CA PHE A 596 -16.45 -49.57 -13.89
C PHE A 596 -15.29 -50.25 -14.64
N LYS A 597 -14.37 -50.91 -13.92
CA LYS A 597 -13.23 -51.62 -14.53
C LYS A 597 -13.66 -52.74 -15.49
N ALA A 598 -14.81 -53.38 -15.25
CA ALA A 598 -15.36 -54.39 -16.15
C ALA A 598 -15.99 -53.82 -17.43
N SER A 599 -16.27 -52.51 -17.46
CA SER A 599 -16.86 -51.81 -18.60
C SER A 599 -15.86 -51.15 -19.55
N LEU A 600 -14.60 -51.01 -19.09
CA LEU A 600 -13.46 -50.52 -19.88
C LEU A 600 -12.92 -51.63 -20.78
#